data_AF-A0A7R9WMF9-F1
#
_entry.id   AF-A0A7R9WMF9-F1
#
_cell.length_a   1.000
_cell.length_b   1.000
_cell.length_c   1.000
_cell.angle_alpha   90.00
_cell.angle_beta   90.00
_cell.angle_gamma   90.00
#
_symmetry.space_group_name_H-M   'P 1'
#
loop_
_entity.id
_entity.type
_entity.pdbx_description
1 polymer ?
#
loop_
_entity_poly.entity_id
_entity_poly.type
_entity_poly.pdbx_seq_one_letter_code
_entity_poly.pdbx_strand_id
1 'polypeptide(L)'
;ADQLPGCAFVTDSVTSLGLATFLANLGIDHVRYLKGYANVIGKAKELTDTGSCNAEVAIETSGHCAMQENDYQDDGTYTAVKVLSYLVQQTRRSRADSDGSGMDKMEKPATSPLLEAIAGLQEMPEVSELRMKAVDGSNESTSATFEVLEAAVVEACGDARVGWTLDDENLEGVRVNTSDEGSFFMLRQSLHDPILCLQIEATDKTAAREAVVGPLVAIMKKLGVEANLNTDSLAQY
;
A
#
# COMPACT_ATOMS: atom_id res chain seq x y z
N ALA A 1 15.01 10.49 5.71
CA ALA A 1 16.23 9.88 6.27
C ALA A 1 17.35 10.93 6.46
N ASP A 2 18.18 11.23 5.46
CA ASP A 2 19.39 12.07 5.64
C ASP A 2 19.13 13.49 6.18
N GLN A 3 18.03 14.11 5.76
CA GLN A 3 17.68 15.48 6.15
C GLN A 3 16.91 15.54 7.47
N LEU A 4 16.13 14.50 7.75
CA LEU A 4 15.17 14.42 8.85
C LEU A 4 15.19 12.98 9.38
N PRO A 5 16.15 12.66 10.28
CA PRO A 5 16.23 11.34 10.90
C PRO A 5 15.03 11.09 11.83
N GLY A 6 14.45 9.89 11.77
CA GLY A 6 13.30 9.51 12.61
C GLY A 6 12.00 10.22 12.25
N CYS A 7 11.84 10.67 11.01
CA CYS A 7 10.54 11.12 10.52
C CYS A 7 9.61 9.93 10.23
N ALA A 8 8.32 10.22 10.15
CA ALA A 8 7.29 9.26 9.79
C ALA A 8 6.64 9.60 8.45
N PHE A 9 6.24 8.57 7.71
CA PHE A 9 5.42 8.67 6.51
C PHE A 9 4.07 8.03 6.79
N VAL A 10 2.99 8.76 6.53
CA VAL A 10 1.62 8.28 6.67
C VAL A 10 1.09 7.88 5.29
N THR A 11 0.58 6.66 5.18
CA THR A 11 -0.02 6.17 3.93
C THR A 11 -1.40 5.57 4.15
N ASP A 12 -2.11 5.24 3.06
CA ASP A 12 -3.27 4.37 3.17
C ASP A 12 -2.89 2.91 3.49
N SER A 13 -3.89 2.18 3.98
CA SER A 13 -3.87 0.81 4.51
C SER A 13 -3.47 -0.25 3.48
N VAL A 14 -3.65 0.08 2.20
CA VAL A 14 -3.52 -0.82 1.05
C VAL A 14 -2.08 -0.90 0.52
N THR A 15 -1.14 -0.25 1.19
CA THR A 15 0.26 -0.20 0.76
C THR A 15 0.96 -1.56 0.88
N SER A 16 1.97 -1.74 0.03
CA SER A 16 2.73 -2.99 -0.08
C SER A 16 3.56 -3.27 1.18
N LEU A 17 3.84 -4.53 1.46
CA LEU A 17 4.80 -4.85 2.52
C LEU A 17 6.23 -4.43 2.11
N GLY A 18 6.53 -4.48 0.81
CA GLY A 18 7.80 -4.00 0.26
C GLY A 18 8.06 -2.53 0.59
N LEU A 19 7.02 -1.67 0.57
CA LEU A 19 7.13 -0.28 0.98
C LEU A 19 7.43 -0.15 2.47
N ALA A 20 6.75 -0.91 3.33
CA ALA A 20 6.99 -0.89 4.77
C ALA A 20 8.45 -1.27 5.09
N THR A 21 8.95 -2.36 4.50
CA THR A 21 10.35 -2.81 4.64
C THR A 21 11.33 -1.76 4.11
N PHE A 22 11.03 -1.15 2.96
CA PHE A 22 11.87 -0.13 2.35
C PHE A 22 12.00 1.11 3.26
N LEU A 23 10.88 1.61 3.80
CA LEU A 23 10.87 2.77 4.70
C LEU A 23 11.61 2.46 6.01
N ALA A 24 11.40 1.28 6.59
CA ALA A 24 12.11 0.84 7.79
C ALA A 24 13.63 0.80 7.59
N ASN A 25 14.10 0.31 6.43
CA ASN A 25 15.52 0.29 6.07
C ASN A 25 16.11 1.70 5.89
N LEU A 26 15.28 2.70 5.59
CA LEU A 26 15.68 4.11 5.54
C LEU A 26 15.59 4.81 6.91
N GLY A 27 15.17 4.10 7.97
CA GLY A 27 14.92 4.68 9.30
C GLY A 27 13.76 5.66 9.30
N ILE A 28 12.75 5.42 8.46
CA ILE A 28 11.51 6.19 8.38
C ILE A 28 10.40 5.33 9.00
N ASP A 29 9.68 5.90 9.96
CA ASP A 29 8.54 5.23 10.56
C ASP A 29 7.38 5.19 9.57
N HIS A 30 6.76 4.02 9.37
CA HIS A 30 5.63 3.87 8.46
C HIS A 30 4.33 3.78 9.25
N VAL A 31 3.42 4.74 9.04
CA VAL A 31 2.09 4.73 9.64
C VAL A 31 1.05 4.44 8.56
N ARG A 32 0.51 3.22 8.56
CA ARG A 32 -0.64 2.88 7.71
C ARG A 32 -1.93 3.38 8.38
N TYR A 33 -2.81 4.00 7.60
CA TYR A 33 -4.08 4.52 8.08
C TYR A 33 -5.22 4.25 7.07
N LEU A 34 -6.44 4.64 7.42
CA LEU A 34 -7.62 4.44 6.57
C LEU A 34 -7.45 5.07 5.19
N LYS A 35 -7.91 4.37 4.16
CA LYS A 35 -7.94 4.89 2.78
C LYS A 35 -8.76 6.19 2.69
N GLY A 36 -8.41 7.03 1.72
CA GLY A 36 -8.95 8.36 1.46
C GLY A 36 -7.93 9.44 1.81
N TYR A 37 -7.55 10.26 0.82
CA TYR A 37 -6.53 11.31 1.00
C TYR A 37 -6.75 12.19 2.24
N ALA A 38 -8.00 12.57 2.53
CA ALA A 38 -8.33 13.41 3.69
C ALA A 38 -8.03 12.70 5.02
N ASN A 39 -8.22 11.39 5.10
CA ASN A 39 -7.89 10.58 6.28
C ASN A 39 -6.37 10.53 6.49
N VAL A 40 -5.63 10.26 5.42
CA VAL A 40 -4.15 10.15 5.44
C VAL A 40 -3.52 11.49 5.82
N ILE A 41 -3.94 12.59 5.18
CA ILE A 41 -3.47 13.95 5.48
C ILE A 41 -3.87 14.37 6.90
N GLY A 42 -5.12 14.13 7.28
CA GLY A 42 -5.62 14.47 8.61
C GLY A 42 -4.84 13.73 9.71
N LYS A 43 -4.52 12.46 9.49
CA LYS A 43 -3.74 11.67 10.44
C LYS A 43 -2.31 12.17 10.57
N ALA A 44 -1.66 12.55 9.47
CA ALA A 44 -0.32 13.14 9.52
C ALA A 44 -0.30 14.47 10.31
N LYS A 45 -1.29 15.35 10.08
CA LYS A 45 -1.47 16.58 10.87
C LYS A 45 -1.64 16.26 12.35
N GLU A 46 -2.56 15.36 12.70
CA GLU A 46 -2.84 14.95 14.07
C GLU A 46 -1.58 14.43 14.78
N LEU A 47 -0.83 13.53 14.15
CA LEU A 47 0.37 12.93 14.74
C LEU A 47 1.46 13.97 15.01
N THR A 48 1.67 14.90 14.07
CA THR A 48 2.64 15.99 14.20
C THR A 48 2.21 17.00 15.25
N ASP A 49 0.95 17.45 15.25
CA ASP A 49 0.42 18.45 16.18
C ASP A 49 0.37 17.94 17.63
N THR A 50 0.10 16.65 17.82
CA THR A 50 0.11 16.00 19.14
C THR A 50 1.52 15.67 19.63
N GLY A 51 2.53 15.76 18.77
CA GLY A 51 3.90 15.34 19.05
C GLY A 51 4.09 13.83 19.16
N SER A 52 3.15 13.03 18.62
CA SER A 52 3.23 11.57 18.61
C SER A 52 4.36 11.07 17.71
N CYS A 53 4.49 11.65 16.52
CA CYS A 53 5.66 11.50 15.65
C CYS A 53 5.74 12.68 14.67
N ASN A 54 6.91 12.89 14.05
CA ASN A 54 7.09 13.92 13.04
C ASN A 54 6.71 13.37 11.66
N ALA A 55 5.43 13.46 11.31
CA ALA A 55 4.88 12.92 10.08
C ALA A 55 5.15 13.86 8.89
N GLU A 56 6.28 13.67 8.20
CA GLU A 56 6.73 14.60 7.15
C GLU A 56 5.93 14.50 5.85
N VAL A 57 5.46 13.29 5.52
CA VAL A 57 4.77 13.00 4.27
C VAL A 57 3.49 12.23 4.55
N ALA A 58 2.41 12.67 3.92
CA ALA A 58 1.13 11.99 3.85
C ALA A 58 0.85 11.67 2.37
N ILE A 59 0.82 10.39 1.99
CA ILE A 59 0.63 9.99 0.59
C ILE A 59 -0.27 8.77 0.44
N GLU A 60 -1.24 8.85 -0.46
CA GLU A 60 -2.16 7.75 -0.78
C GLU A 60 -1.75 7.06 -2.10
N THR A 61 -2.08 5.78 -2.26
CA THR A 61 -1.92 5.04 -3.53
C THR A 61 -2.58 5.70 -4.75
N SER A 62 -3.56 6.60 -4.55
CA SER A 62 -4.19 7.41 -5.61
C SER A 62 -3.26 8.49 -6.19
N GLY A 63 -2.15 8.81 -5.51
CA GLY A 63 -1.20 9.86 -5.88
C GLY A 63 -1.42 11.19 -5.14
N HIS A 64 -2.48 11.31 -4.34
CA HIS A 64 -2.67 12.45 -3.45
C HIS A 64 -1.53 12.49 -2.42
N CYS A 65 -0.85 13.63 -2.32
CA CYS A 65 0.38 13.75 -1.55
C CYS A 65 0.46 15.14 -0.94
N ALA A 66 0.75 15.16 0.36
CA ALA A 66 0.88 16.36 1.15
C ALA A 66 2.10 16.25 2.06
N MET A 67 2.83 17.36 2.22
CA MET A 67 4.06 17.41 2.99
C MET A 67 3.95 18.45 4.10
N GLN A 68 4.55 18.17 5.25
CA GLN A 68 4.54 19.05 6.42
C GLN A 68 5.08 20.45 6.10
N GLU A 69 6.15 20.53 5.30
CA GLU A 69 6.77 21.80 4.89
C GLU A 69 5.84 22.73 4.08
N ASN A 70 4.75 22.20 3.52
CA ASN A 70 3.74 22.95 2.79
C ASN A 70 2.36 22.89 3.49
N ASP A 71 2.36 22.83 4.83
CA ASP A 71 1.15 22.80 5.68
C ASP A 71 0.19 21.65 5.36
N TYR A 72 0.76 20.55 4.85
CA TYR A 72 0.05 19.41 4.26
C TYR A 72 -1.09 19.81 3.32
N GLN A 73 -0.83 20.77 2.43
CA GLN A 73 -1.68 20.96 1.25
C GLN A 73 -1.47 19.79 0.29
N ASP A 74 -2.57 19.21 -0.18
CA ASP A 74 -2.57 18.23 -1.26
C ASP A 74 -2.21 18.94 -2.57
N ASP A 75 -0.93 18.85 -2.93
CA ASP A 75 -0.36 19.62 -4.03
C ASP A 75 0.55 18.74 -4.90
N GLY A 76 -0.04 18.22 -5.97
CA GLY A 76 0.69 17.45 -6.98
C GLY A 76 1.76 18.26 -7.71
N THR A 77 1.59 19.59 -7.84
CA THR A 77 2.61 20.45 -8.46
C THR A 77 3.82 20.57 -7.54
N TYR A 78 3.60 20.79 -6.25
CA TYR A 78 4.65 20.81 -5.24
C TYR A 78 5.41 19.48 -5.22
N THR A 79 4.69 18.36 -5.19
CA THR A 79 5.27 17.01 -5.23
C THR A 79 6.13 16.81 -6.48
N ALA A 80 5.64 17.20 -7.67
CA ALA A 80 6.42 17.13 -8.91
C ALA A 80 7.69 17.99 -8.85
N VAL A 81 7.62 19.20 -8.28
CA VAL A 81 8.77 20.08 -8.10
C VAL A 81 9.81 19.48 -7.15
N LYS A 82 9.40 18.79 -6.08
CA LYS A 82 10.33 18.09 -5.17
C LYS A 82 11.08 16.97 -5.89
N VAL A 83 10.38 16.14 -6.68
CA VAL A 83 11.00 15.06 -7.48
C VAL A 83 11.96 15.64 -8.53
N LEU A 84 11.55 16.68 -9.26
CA LEU A 84 12.42 17.35 -10.25
C LEU A 84 13.65 17.99 -9.58
N SER A 85 13.46 18.62 -8.43
CA SER A 85 14.55 19.23 -7.65
C SER A 85 15.55 18.17 -7.22
N TYR A 86 15.08 17.01 -6.75
CA TYR A 86 15.94 15.86 -6.44
C TYR A 86 16.73 15.41 -7.67
N LEU A 87 16.08 15.20 -8.81
CA LEU A 87 16.73 14.82 -10.06
C LEU A 87 17.84 15.79 -10.49
N VAL A 88 17.58 17.09 -10.41
CA VAL A 88 18.56 18.14 -10.73
C VAL A 88 19.74 18.11 -9.76
N GLN A 89 19.48 17.92 -8.47
CA GLN A 89 20.54 17.81 -7.45
C GLN A 89 21.44 16.60 -7.70
N GLN A 90 20.86 15.42 -7.99
CA GLN A 90 21.65 14.23 -8.30
C GLN A 90 22.50 14.42 -9.56
N THR A 91 21.90 14.96 -10.63
CA THR A 91 22.62 15.26 -11.88
C THR A 91 23.81 16.21 -11.65
N ARG A 92 23.64 17.20 -10.77
CA ARG A 92 24.72 18.14 -10.41
C ARG A 92 25.83 17.47 -9.59
N ARG A 93 25.49 16.61 -8.64
CA ARG A 93 26.47 15.87 -7.82
C ARG A 93 27.32 14.95 -8.71
N SER A 94 26.71 14.15 -9.57
CA SER A 94 27.43 13.28 -10.50
C SER A 94 28.40 14.03 -11.42
N ARG A 95 28.11 15.30 -11.76
CA ARG A 95 29.00 16.17 -12.56
C ARG A 95 30.13 16.80 -11.74
N ALA A 96 29.91 17.05 -10.45
CA ALA A 96 30.94 17.58 -9.56
C ALA A 96 31.99 16.51 -9.22
N ASP A 97 31.56 15.25 -9.12
CA ASP A 97 32.44 14.10 -8.85
C ASP A 97 33.23 13.66 -10.10
N SER A 98 32.80 14.05 -11.30
CA SER A 98 33.58 13.91 -12.54
C SER A 98 34.58 15.06 -12.68
N ASP A 99 35.77 14.87 -12.14
CA ASP A 99 36.86 15.85 -12.10
C ASP A 99 37.21 16.42 -13.49
N GLY A 100 36.74 17.63 -13.79
CA GLY A 100 37.27 18.56 -14.81
C GLY A 100 37.25 18.17 -16.29
N SER A 101 36.94 16.93 -16.67
CA SER A 101 37.04 16.49 -18.07
C SER A 101 35.76 16.77 -18.87
N GLY A 102 35.68 17.98 -19.43
CA GLY A 102 35.01 18.27 -20.71
C GLY A 102 33.51 17.97 -20.81
N MET A 103 32.75 19.03 -21.10
CA MET A 103 31.28 19.11 -21.28
C MET A 103 30.66 18.14 -22.34
N ASP A 104 31.45 17.27 -22.97
CA ASP A 104 31.12 16.47 -24.15
C ASP A 104 31.10 14.94 -23.94
N LYS A 105 31.37 14.45 -22.73
CA LYS A 105 31.39 12.99 -22.45
C LYS A 105 30.61 12.61 -21.20
N MET A 106 29.34 12.97 -21.16
CA MET A 106 28.43 12.31 -20.21
C MET A 106 27.73 11.19 -20.96
N GLU A 107 28.25 9.96 -20.82
CA GLU A 107 27.44 8.79 -21.16
C GLU A 107 26.16 8.89 -20.34
N LYS A 108 25.02 8.76 -21.01
CA LYS A 108 23.71 8.74 -20.35
C LYS A 108 23.80 7.63 -19.29
N PRO A 109 23.55 7.92 -18.00
CA PRO A 109 23.62 6.88 -16.98
C PRO A 109 22.70 5.73 -17.38
N ALA A 110 23.17 4.50 -17.16
CA ALA A 110 22.44 3.29 -17.51
C ALA A 110 21.06 3.25 -16.84
N THR A 111 20.94 3.89 -15.68
CA THR A 111 19.77 3.95 -14.82
C THR A 111 19.42 5.39 -14.44
N SER A 112 18.11 5.66 -14.29
CA SER A 112 17.64 6.96 -13.82
C SER A 112 17.97 7.13 -12.34
N PRO A 113 18.39 8.32 -11.86
CA PRO A 113 18.61 8.57 -10.44
C PRO A 113 17.39 8.31 -9.55
N LEU A 114 16.17 8.34 -10.13
CA LEU A 114 14.96 7.95 -9.40
C LEU A 114 14.91 6.44 -9.17
N LEU A 115 15.23 5.64 -10.20
CA LEU A 115 15.25 4.19 -10.08
C LEU A 115 16.32 3.74 -9.09
N GLU A 116 17.46 4.43 -9.05
CA GLU A 116 18.50 4.19 -8.06
C GLU A 116 18.03 4.53 -6.64
N ALA A 117 17.29 5.64 -6.48
CA ALA A 117 16.74 6.05 -5.18
C ALA A 117 15.75 5.04 -4.59
N ILE A 118 15.05 4.27 -5.45
CA ILE A 118 14.09 3.24 -5.04
C ILE A 118 14.59 1.82 -5.31
N ALA A 119 15.89 1.62 -5.61
CA ALA A 119 16.39 0.32 -6.03
C ALA A 119 16.23 -0.79 -4.96
N GLY A 120 16.11 -0.40 -3.69
CA GLY A 120 15.83 -1.31 -2.57
C GLY A 120 14.34 -1.58 -2.33
N LEU A 121 13.43 -0.94 -3.07
CA LEU A 121 11.99 -1.18 -2.95
C LEU A 121 11.67 -2.55 -3.57
N GLN A 122 11.25 -3.49 -2.72
CA GLN A 122 10.82 -4.80 -3.18
C GLN A 122 9.40 -4.71 -3.73
N GLU A 123 9.20 -5.20 -4.95
CA GLU A 123 7.89 -5.29 -5.59
C GLU A 123 7.57 -6.75 -5.85
N MET A 124 6.34 -7.15 -5.53
CA MET A 124 5.86 -8.50 -5.81
C MET A 124 5.45 -8.63 -7.29
N PRO A 125 5.72 -9.78 -7.95
CA PRO A 125 5.32 -9.96 -9.35
C PRO A 125 3.81 -10.00 -9.57
N GLU A 126 3.07 -10.54 -8.61
CA GLU A 126 1.62 -10.61 -8.65
C GLU A 126 1.03 -9.59 -7.69
N VAL A 127 0.49 -8.50 -8.23
CA VAL A 127 -0.24 -7.47 -7.48
C VAL A 127 -1.59 -7.26 -8.15
N SER A 128 -2.68 -7.39 -7.39
CA SER A 128 -4.02 -7.20 -7.92
C SER A 128 -4.99 -6.58 -6.93
N GLU A 129 -6.00 -5.89 -7.46
CA GLU A 129 -7.18 -5.47 -6.72
C GLU A 129 -8.42 -6.04 -7.41
N LEU A 130 -9.06 -7.00 -6.75
CA LEU A 130 -10.27 -7.66 -7.20
C LEU A 130 -11.47 -7.00 -6.56
N ARG A 131 -12.45 -6.64 -7.38
CA ARG A 131 -13.65 -5.94 -6.93
C ARG A 131 -14.85 -6.88 -7.06
N MET A 132 -15.55 -7.07 -5.95
CA MET A 132 -16.74 -7.90 -5.84
C MET A 132 -17.93 -7.00 -5.51
N LYS A 133 -18.72 -6.69 -6.54
CA LYS A 133 -19.89 -5.82 -6.40
C LYS A 133 -21.05 -6.57 -5.75
N ALA A 134 -21.76 -5.95 -4.81
CA ALA A 134 -22.99 -6.53 -4.30
C ALA A 134 -24.04 -6.68 -5.39
N VAL A 135 -24.69 -7.83 -5.45
CA VAL A 135 -25.65 -8.19 -6.51
C VAL A 135 -26.88 -7.29 -6.48
N ASP A 136 -27.35 -6.92 -5.28
CA ASP A 136 -28.47 -6.02 -5.07
C ASP A 136 -28.09 -4.53 -5.13
N GLY A 137 -26.79 -4.22 -5.20
CA GLY A 137 -26.26 -2.86 -5.22
C GLY A 137 -26.48 -2.08 -3.93
N SER A 138 -26.71 -2.73 -2.79
CA SER A 138 -26.94 -2.07 -1.50
C SER A 138 -25.65 -1.98 -0.66
N ASN A 139 -25.40 -0.81 -0.06
CA ASN A 139 -24.30 -0.66 0.91
C ASN A 139 -24.58 -1.45 2.19
N GLU A 140 -25.84 -1.54 2.62
CA GLU A 140 -26.23 -2.28 3.83
C GLU A 140 -25.97 -3.80 3.67
N SER A 141 -26.34 -4.37 2.53
CA SER A 141 -26.07 -5.79 2.24
C SER A 141 -24.58 -6.06 2.06
N THR A 142 -23.84 -5.11 1.47
CA THR A 142 -22.39 -5.14 1.34
C THR A 142 -21.73 -5.19 2.71
N SER A 143 -22.12 -4.30 3.64
CA SER A 143 -21.57 -4.26 4.99
C SER A 143 -21.91 -5.51 5.79
N ALA A 144 -23.16 -5.97 5.76
CA ALA A 144 -23.55 -7.21 6.45
C ALA A 144 -22.80 -8.44 5.91
N THR A 145 -22.60 -8.50 4.59
CA THR A 145 -21.80 -9.56 3.96
C THR A 145 -20.33 -9.47 4.37
N PHE A 146 -19.78 -8.26 4.42
CA PHE A 146 -18.41 -8.01 4.84
C PHE A 146 -18.18 -8.44 6.30
N GLU A 147 -19.03 -8.05 7.24
CA GLU A 147 -18.88 -8.38 8.66
C GLU A 147 -18.78 -9.90 8.90
N VAL A 148 -19.63 -10.68 8.23
CA VAL A 148 -19.62 -12.14 8.34
C VAL A 148 -18.36 -12.74 7.70
N LEU A 149 -17.92 -12.19 6.56
CA LEU A 149 -16.72 -12.67 5.87
C LEU A 149 -15.44 -12.30 6.62
N GLU A 150 -15.35 -11.08 7.13
CA GLU A 150 -14.26 -10.57 7.97
C GLU A 150 -14.08 -11.44 9.22
N ALA A 151 -15.16 -11.69 9.96
CA ALA A 151 -15.11 -12.55 11.15
C ALA A 151 -14.60 -13.97 10.82
N ALA A 152 -15.02 -14.54 9.68
CA ALA A 152 -14.58 -15.85 9.26
C ALA A 152 -13.11 -15.88 8.78
N VAL A 153 -12.62 -14.80 8.15
CA VAL A 153 -11.20 -14.65 7.80
C VAL A 153 -10.34 -14.56 9.06
N VAL A 154 -10.76 -13.79 10.06
CA VAL A 154 -10.08 -13.69 11.36
C VAL A 154 -10.07 -15.06 12.07
N GLU A 155 -11.20 -15.78 12.08
CA GLU A 155 -11.26 -17.14 12.62
C GLU A 155 -10.28 -18.09 11.89
N ALA A 156 -10.20 -18.00 10.56
CA ALA A 156 -9.29 -18.82 9.75
C ALA A 156 -7.80 -18.55 10.03
N CYS A 157 -7.44 -17.33 10.44
CA CYS A 157 -6.07 -17.01 10.88
C CYS A 157 -5.67 -17.79 12.16
N GLY A 158 -6.64 -18.27 12.95
CA GLY A 158 -6.37 -19.13 14.10
C GLY A 158 -6.07 -20.59 13.75
N ASP A 159 -6.28 -21.01 12.50
CA ASP A 159 -6.01 -22.37 12.04
C ASP A 159 -4.66 -22.46 11.33
N ALA A 160 -3.68 -23.06 12.02
CA ALA A 160 -2.32 -23.24 11.50
C ALA A 160 -2.24 -23.99 10.16
N ARG A 161 -3.30 -24.72 9.75
CA ARG A 161 -3.36 -25.42 8.46
C ARG A 161 -3.61 -24.48 7.28
N VAL A 162 -4.14 -23.29 7.53
CA VAL A 162 -4.44 -22.28 6.51
C VAL A 162 -3.18 -21.47 6.17
N GLY A 163 -2.28 -21.28 7.15
CA GLY A 163 -1.05 -20.51 6.96
C GLY A 163 -1.28 -18.99 6.89
N TRP A 164 -2.39 -18.52 7.45
CA TRP A 164 -2.74 -17.10 7.51
C TRP A 164 -2.33 -16.50 8.85
N THR A 165 -1.71 -15.32 8.81
CA THR A 165 -1.35 -14.54 10.00
C THR A 165 -2.00 -13.17 9.90
N LEU A 166 -2.79 -12.80 10.90
CA LEU A 166 -3.45 -11.50 10.95
C LEU A 166 -2.42 -10.36 11.10
N ASP A 167 -2.61 -9.26 10.37
CA ASP A 167 -1.87 -8.01 10.60
C ASP A 167 -2.61 -7.18 11.65
N ASP A 168 -2.19 -7.29 12.91
CA ASP A 168 -2.82 -6.61 14.06
C ASP A 168 -2.63 -5.08 14.05
N GLU A 169 -1.70 -4.56 13.23
CA GLU A 169 -1.50 -3.12 13.07
C GLU A 169 -2.46 -2.51 12.04
N ASN A 170 -3.17 -3.34 11.28
CA ASN A 170 -4.10 -2.89 10.26
C ASN A 170 -5.37 -2.28 10.89
N LEU A 171 -5.76 -1.10 10.38
CA LEU A 171 -6.87 -0.32 10.92
C LEU A 171 -8.11 -0.31 10.00
N GLU A 172 -8.04 -0.90 8.81
CA GLU A 172 -9.13 -0.89 7.83
C GLU A 172 -9.43 -2.30 7.32
N GLY A 173 -10.67 -2.76 7.49
CA GLY A 173 -11.05 -4.13 7.14
C GLY A 173 -10.12 -5.18 7.72
N VAL A 174 -9.85 -6.25 6.97
CA VAL A 174 -8.98 -7.34 7.41
C VAL A 174 -7.80 -7.52 6.47
N ARG A 175 -6.59 -7.48 7.03
CA ARG A 175 -5.33 -7.68 6.33
C ARG A 175 -4.60 -8.89 6.90
N VAL A 176 -4.13 -9.77 6.03
CA VAL A 176 -3.60 -11.08 6.39
C VAL A 176 -2.33 -11.35 5.60
N ASN A 177 -1.26 -11.67 6.30
CA ASN A 177 -0.02 -12.15 5.72
C ASN A 177 -0.16 -13.65 5.39
N THR A 178 0.29 -14.04 4.21
CA THR A 178 0.18 -15.42 3.70
C THR A 178 1.54 -16.11 3.52
N SER A 179 2.63 -15.37 3.65
CA SER A 179 3.99 -15.91 3.68
C SER A 179 4.95 -14.97 4.40
N ASP A 180 6.06 -15.53 4.88
CA ASP A 180 7.18 -14.75 5.44
C ASP A 180 7.95 -13.97 4.36
N GLU A 181 7.75 -14.32 3.08
CA GLU A 181 8.36 -13.62 1.94
C GLU A 181 7.66 -12.28 1.64
N GLY A 182 6.58 -11.97 2.35
CA GLY A 182 5.88 -10.70 2.28
C GLY A 182 4.65 -10.68 1.40
N SER A 183 4.09 -11.85 1.10
CA SER A 183 2.79 -11.97 0.46
C SER A 183 1.67 -11.67 1.46
N PHE A 184 0.65 -10.93 1.02
CA PHE A 184 -0.50 -10.62 1.84
C PHE A 184 -1.77 -10.53 0.99
N PHE A 185 -2.92 -10.56 1.66
CA PHE A 185 -4.14 -10.03 1.09
C PHE A 185 -4.85 -9.12 2.07
N MET A 186 -5.67 -8.22 1.54
CA MET A 186 -6.52 -7.34 2.33
C MET A 186 -7.92 -7.34 1.76
N LEU A 187 -8.92 -7.63 2.60
CA LEU A 187 -10.32 -7.52 2.27
C LEU A 187 -10.89 -6.29 2.99
N ARG A 188 -11.53 -5.41 2.22
CA ARG A 188 -12.15 -4.18 2.75
C ARG A 188 -13.41 -3.82 1.96
N GLN A 189 -14.25 -2.99 2.57
CA GLN A 189 -15.32 -2.33 1.86
C GLN A 189 -14.77 -1.16 1.02
N SER A 190 -15.38 -0.88 -0.13
CA SER A 190 -15.17 0.37 -0.85
C SER A 190 -15.77 1.53 -0.06
N LEU A 191 -15.14 2.71 -0.12
CA LEU A 191 -15.58 3.90 0.61
C LEU A 191 -16.88 4.50 0.08
N HIS A 192 -17.15 4.34 -1.22
CA HIS A 192 -18.24 5.04 -1.91
C HIS A 192 -19.27 4.10 -2.53
N ASP A 193 -18.86 2.89 -2.89
CA ASP A 193 -19.64 1.98 -3.70
C ASP A 193 -19.96 0.68 -2.95
N PRO A 194 -21.07 -0.01 -3.28
CA PRO A 194 -21.43 -1.33 -2.72
C PRO A 194 -20.54 -2.43 -3.32
N ILE A 195 -19.25 -2.39 -2.98
CA ILE A 195 -18.18 -3.22 -3.51
C ILE A 195 -17.28 -3.66 -2.36
N LEU A 196 -16.93 -4.94 -2.32
CA LEU A 196 -15.80 -5.44 -1.54
C LEU A 196 -14.55 -5.48 -2.42
N CYS A 197 -13.46 -4.91 -1.91
CA CYS A 197 -12.15 -4.94 -2.56
C CYS A 197 -11.29 -6.00 -1.87
N LEU A 198 -10.74 -6.93 -2.66
CA LEU A 198 -9.71 -7.87 -2.26
C LEU A 198 -8.41 -7.48 -2.94
N GLN A 199 -7.43 -7.04 -2.16
CA GLN A 199 -6.09 -6.75 -2.64
C GLN A 199 -5.19 -7.95 -2.36
N ILE A 200 -4.29 -8.24 -3.29
CA ILE A 200 -3.39 -9.39 -3.22
C ILE A 200 -2.00 -8.93 -3.63
N GLU A 201 -1.00 -9.27 -2.83
CA GLU A 201 0.40 -9.31 -3.23
C GLU A 201 0.93 -10.73 -3.03
N ALA A 202 1.51 -11.31 -4.07
CA ALA A 202 2.05 -12.66 -4.05
C ALA A 202 3.27 -12.81 -4.96
N THR A 203 4.03 -13.89 -4.73
CA THR A 203 5.19 -14.24 -5.54
C THR A 203 4.83 -14.58 -6.98
N ASP A 204 3.68 -15.20 -7.21
CA ASP A 204 3.08 -15.42 -8.51
C ASP A 204 1.57 -15.68 -8.42
N LYS A 205 0.93 -15.83 -9.57
CA LYS A 205 -0.51 -16.09 -9.69
C LYS A 205 -0.97 -17.41 -9.07
N THR A 206 -0.12 -18.44 -9.08
CA THR A 206 -0.41 -19.74 -8.48
C THR A 206 -0.42 -19.61 -6.97
N ALA A 207 0.58 -18.94 -6.39
CA ALA A 207 0.63 -18.65 -4.96
C ALA A 207 -0.58 -17.82 -4.51
N ALA A 208 -0.95 -16.78 -5.27
CA ALA A 208 -2.18 -16.01 -5.01
C ALA A 208 -3.44 -16.89 -5.03
N ARG A 209 -3.56 -17.80 -5.99
CA ARG A 209 -4.70 -18.73 -6.08
C ARG A 209 -4.75 -19.66 -4.87
N GLU A 210 -3.65 -20.31 -4.54
CA GLU A 210 -3.60 -21.37 -3.54
C GLU A 210 -3.67 -20.83 -2.12
N ALA A 211 -2.97 -19.72 -1.83
CA ALA A 211 -2.89 -19.14 -0.50
C ALA A 211 -4.00 -18.15 -0.18
N VAL A 212 -4.61 -17.49 -1.19
CA VAL A 212 -5.60 -16.42 -0.96
C VAL A 212 -6.96 -16.77 -1.55
N VAL A 213 -7.07 -16.84 -2.88
CA VAL A 213 -8.38 -16.89 -3.55
C VAL A 213 -9.10 -18.19 -3.27
N GLY A 214 -8.40 -19.33 -3.32
CA GLY A 214 -8.97 -20.66 -3.05
C GLY A 214 -9.58 -20.76 -1.64
N PRO A 215 -8.81 -20.49 -0.57
CA PRO A 215 -9.34 -20.49 0.79
C PRO A 215 -10.47 -19.48 1.00
N LEU A 216 -10.36 -18.26 0.46
CA LEU A 216 -11.41 -17.25 0.58
C LEU A 216 -12.71 -17.72 -0.10
N VAL A 217 -12.64 -18.26 -1.32
CA VAL A 217 -13.82 -18.81 -2.02
C VAL A 217 -14.43 -19.98 -1.23
N ALA A 218 -13.61 -20.84 -0.61
CA ALA A 218 -14.11 -21.92 0.24
C ALA A 218 -14.86 -21.38 1.47
N ILE A 219 -14.35 -20.32 2.10
CA ILE A 219 -15.03 -19.61 3.20
C ILE A 219 -16.35 -19.01 2.71
N MET A 220 -16.35 -18.30 1.57
CA MET A 220 -17.55 -17.69 1.00
C MET A 220 -18.65 -18.71 0.71
N LYS A 221 -18.28 -19.88 0.18
CA LYS A 221 -19.18 -21.03 -0.05
C LYS A 221 -19.76 -21.58 1.25
N LYS A 222 -18.90 -21.80 2.25
CA LYS A 222 -19.31 -22.31 3.57
C LYS A 222 -20.33 -21.39 4.24
N LEU A 223 -20.16 -20.08 4.08
CA LEU A 223 -21.05 -19.05 4.65
C LEU A 223 -22.29 -18.79 3.79
N GLY A 224 -22.31 -19.23 2.53
CA GLY A 224 -23.38 -18.95 1.58
C GLY A 224 -23.43 -17.49 1.10
N VAL A 225 -22.35 -16.72 1.30
CA VAL A 225 -22.30 -15.28 0.95
C VAL A 225 -21.91 -15.03 -0.51
N GLU A 226 -21.44 -16.04 -1.23
CA GLU A 226 -21.11 -15.93 -2.66
C GLU A 226 -22.33 -15.52 -3.52
N ALA A 227 -23.55 -15.81 -3.08
CA ALA A 227 -24.77 -15.40 -3.76
C ALA A 227 -25.03 -13.88 -3.67
N ASN A 228 -24.40 -13.18 -2.71
CA ASN A 228 -24.60 -11.76 -2.48
C ASN A 228 -23.62 -10.89 -3.29
N LEU A 229 -22.58 -11.48 -3.85
CA LEU A 229 -21.47 -10.77 -4.48
C LEU A 229 -21.26 -11.28 -5.92
N ASN A 230 -20.97 -10.39 -6.85
CA ASN A 230 -20.39 -10.80 -8.13
C ASN A 230 -18.92 -11.20 -7.90
N THR A 231 -18.63 -12.48 -8.04
CA THR A 231 -17.29 -13.06 -7.85
C THR A 231 -16.56 -13.36 -9.16
N ASP A 232 -17.01 -12.84 -10.30
CA ASP A 232 -16.42 -13.13 -11.62
C ASP A 232 -14.94 -12.73 -11.66
N SER A 233 -14.58 -11.65 -10.94
CA SER A 233 -13.21 -11.18 -10.82
C SER A 233 -12.28 -12.17 -10.11
N LEU A 234 -12.81 -13.10 -9.31
CA LEU A 234 -12.01 -14.16 -8.66
C LEU A 234 -11.62 -15.27 -9.63
N ALA A 235 -12.41 -15.50 -10.68
CA ALA A 235 -12.21 -16.61 -11.63
C ALA A 235 -10.93 -16.50 -12.47
N GLN A 236 -10.25 -15.35 -12.42
CA GLN A 236 -8.94 -15.20 -13.06
C GLN A 236 -7.81 -15.93 -12.32
N TYR A 237 -8.03 -16.35 -11.06
CA TYR A 237 -7.12 -17.19 -10.27
C TYR A 237 -7.62 -18.63 -10.25
#